data_AF-A0A7S0F8C6-F1
#
_entry.id   AF-A0A7S0F8C6-F1
#
_cell.length_a   1.000
_cell.length_b   1.000
_cell.length_c   1.000
_cell.angle_alpha   90.00
_cell.angle_beta   90.00
_cell.angle_gamma   90.00
#
_symmetry.space_group_name_H-M   'P 1'
#
loop_
_entity.id
_entity.type
_entity.pdbx_description
1 polymer ?
#
loop_
_entity_poly.entity_id
_entity_poly.type
_entity_poly.pdbx_seq_one_letter_code
_entity_poly.pdbx_strand_id
1 'polypeptide(L)'
;MEVVVQSLQGIDTGSIISIRAGSTRRQGPTPLEKPFRFPNLPLNVGSLKVDVLRPVGSCRVSVAPEAEEEYSVLFPAVDGMDTMKMELLVREMPTVTGVSHGEPAEVHGGMDDPDRRAAAEDSARAYIERWRLMDFIREMLQYIIREKPQDPYAFMSTYMRRRTKKERESPAGRDLPTVTEADLNQDSLRATIARQNARLDAENDRLRDEIEKLRQFCEEKGLPPVDEPLDLTIS
;
A
#
# COMPACT_ATOMS: atom_id res chain seq x y z
N MET A 1 -8.53 -4.40 -4.18
CA MET A 1 -9.26 -4.91 -5.36
C MET A 1 -8.44 -5.97 -6.05
N GLU A 2 -9.11 -6.82 -6.82
CA GLU A 2 -8.47 -7.83 -7.66
C GLU A 2 -8.78 -7.54 -9.13
N VAL A 3 -7.79 -7.64 -10.00
CA VAL A 3 -7.91 -7.44 -11.46
C VAL A 3 -7.50 -8.72 -12.15
N VAL A 4 -8.43 -9.31 -12.91
CA VAL A 4 -8.24 -10.56 -13.65
C VAL A 4 -8.25 -10.22 -15.15
N VAL A 5 -7.23 -10.69 -15.88
CA VAL A 5 -7.22 -10.60 -17.34
C VAL A 5 -8.00 -11.77 -17.91
N GLN A 6 -9.15 -11.49 -18.52
CA GLN A 6 -10.06 -12.52 -19.03
C GLN A 6 -9.63 -13.08 -20.39
N SER A 7 -9.14 -12.22 -21.28
CA SER A 7 -8.73 -12.61 -22.63
C SER A 7 -7.63 -11.70 -23.15
N LEU A 8 -6.76 -12.25 -24.00
CA LEU A 8 -5.72 -11.52 -24.71
C LEU A 8 -5.87 -11.81 -26.20
N GLN A 9 -6.03 -10.77 -27.01
CA GLN A 9 -6.10 -10.89 -28.46
C GLN A 9 -5.06 -9.94 -29.07
N GLY A 10 -4.25 -10.46 -30.00
CA GLY A 10 -3.18 -9.66 -30.63
C GLY A 10 -2.03 -9.28 -29.70
N ILE A 11 -1.90 -9.92 -28.54
CA ILE A 11 -0.80 -9.72 -27.60
C ILE A 11 0.06 -10.98 -27.61
N ASP A 12 1.35 -10.80 -27.92
CA ASP A 12 2.28 -11.92 -28.04
C ASP A 12 2.51 -12.60 -26.68
N THR A 13 2.78 -13.90 -26.73
CA THR A 13 3.22 -14.68 -25.56
C THR A 13 4.57 -14.15 -25.09
N GLY A 14 4.77 -14.07 -23.78
CA GLY A 14 5.96 -13.49 -23.18
C GLY A 14 5.96 -11.96 -23.10
N SER A 15 4.93 -11.27 -23.62
CA SER A 15 4.71 -9.85 -23.32
C SER A 15 4.46 -9.66 -21.82
N ILE A 16 4.81 -8.49 -21.29
CA ILE A 16 4.57 -8.15 -19.89
C ILE A 16 3.36 -7.21 -19.82
N ILE A 17 2.33 -7.63 -19.10
CA ILE A 17 1.20 -6.76 -18.75
C ILE A 17 1.56 -6.00 -17.48
N SER A 18 1.48 -4.67 -17.51
CA SER A 18 1.71 -3.79 -16.36
C SER A 18 0.46 -2.98 -16.07
N ILE A 19 -0.14 -3.17 -14.89
CA ILE A 19 -1.33 -2.44 -14.45
C ILE A 19 -0.97 -1.57 -13.25
N ARG A 20 -1.30 -0.29 -13.32
CA ARG A 20 -1.14 0.69 -12.24
C ARG A 20 -2.50 1.19 -11.76
N ALA A 21 -2.69 1.17 -10.45
CA ALA A 21 -3.82 1.73 -9.73
C ALA A 21 -3.31 2.69 -8.65
N GLY A 22 -3.45 4.00 -8.88
CA GLY A 22 -2.84 5.02 -8.05
C GLY A 22 -1.31 4.86 -7.96
N SER A 23 -0.78 4.72 -6.73
CA SER A 23 0.65 4.51 -6.47
C SER A 23 1.11 3.07 -6.71
N THR A 24 0.20 2.10 -6.77
CA THR A 24 0.57 0.68 -6.85
C THR A 24 0.64 0.22 -8.30
N ARG A 25 1.78 -0.34 -8.70
CA ARG A 25 1.95 -1.07 -9.97
C ARG A 25 2.07 -2.58 -9.72
N ARG A 26 1.47 -3.37 -10.60
CA ARG A 26 1.60 -4.83 -10.66
C ARG A 26 1.91 -5.22 -12.10
N GLN A 27 2.80 -6.17 -12.29
CA GLN A 27 3.20 -6.62 -13.61
C GLN A 27 3.45 -8.12 -13.65
N GLY A 28 3.26 -8.73 -14.80
CA GLY A 28 3.47 -10.16 -15.01
C GLY A 28 3.53 -10.52 -16.49
N PRO A 29 4.26 -11.59 -16.86
CA PRO A 29 4.33 -12.07 -18.23
C PRO A 29 3.01 -12.71 -18.68
N THR A 30 2.77 -12.73 -19.99
CA THR A 30 1.68 -13.47 -20.62
C THR A 30 2.11 -14.90 -20.95
N PRO A 31 1.24 -15.91 -20.73
CA PRO A 31 -0.10 -15.81 -20.12
C PRO A 31 -0.01 -15.58 -18.60
N LEU A 32 -0.98 -14.83 -18.06
CA LEU A 32 -1.06 -14.54 -16.62
C LEU A 32 -1.69 -15.73 -15.88
N GLU A 33 -0.99 -16.27 -14.90
CA GLU A 33 -1.50 -17.37 -14.07
C GLU A 33 -2.35 -16.90 -12.89
N LYS A 34 -2.14 -15.66 -12.43
CA LYS A 34 -2.71 -15.13 -11.19
C LYS A 34 -3.30 -13.74 -11.40
N PRO A 35 -4.40 -13.41 -10.69
CA PRO A 35 -4.92 -12.05 -10.66
C PRO A 35 -3.92 -11.06 -10.07
N PHE A 36 -4.01 -9.80 -10.52
CA PHE A 36 -3.30 -8.70 -9.89
C PHE A 36 -4.09 -8.17 -8.70
N ARG A 37 -3.46 -8.19 -7.52
CA ARG A 37 -4.05 -7.65 -6.28
C ARG A 37 -3.49 -6.28 -5.94
N PHE A 38 -4.39 -5.34 -5.71
CA PHE A 38 -4.09 -3.96 -5.35
C PHE A 38 -4.68 -3.64 -3.97
N PRO A 39 -3.98 -2.84 -3.15
CA PRO A 39 -4.43 -2.46 -1.81
C PRO A 39 -5.56 -1.41 -1.82
N ASN A 40 -6.03 -0.99 -2.99
CA ASN A 40 -7.10 0.01 -3.13
C ASN A 40 -8.47 -0.67 -3.37
N LEU A 41 -9.55 -0.03 -2.91
CA LEU A 41 -10.91 -0.38 -3.31
C LEU A 41 -11.20 0.19 -4.71
N PRO A 42 -12.01 -0.48 -5.57
CA PRO A 42 -12.30 0.02 -6.92
C PRO A 42 -12.84 1.46 -6.93
N LEU A 43 -13.68 1.81 -5.96
CA LEU A 43 -14.28 3.14 -5.80
C LEU A 43 -13.23 4.26 -5.65
N ASN A 44 -12.06 3.95 -5.10
CA ASN A 44 -11.04 4.96 -4.74
C ASN A 44 -9.94 5.10 -5.79
N VAL A 45 -9.97 4.32 -6.87
CA VAL A 45 -8.87 4.26 -7.85
C VAL A 45 -9.06 5.26 -8.98
N GLY A 46 -10.31 5.57 -9.35
CA GLY A 46 -10.67 6.44 -10.48
C GLY A 46 -10.38 5.82 -11.85
N SER A 47 -9.14 5.40 -12.10
CA SER A 47 -8.72 4.75 -13.35
C SER A 47 -7.54 3.78 -13.18
N LEU A 48 -7.44 2.81 -14.09
CA LEU A 48 -6.29 1.92 -14.22
C LEU A 48 -5.46 2.34 -15.43
N LYS A 49 -4.16 2.53 -15.25
CA LYS A 49 -3.23 2.60 -16.39
C LYS A 49 -2.76 1.19 -16.71
N VAL A 50 -3.02 0.74 -17.94
CA VAL A 50 -2.64 -0.59 -18.44
C VAL A 50 -1.64 -0.42 -19.57
N ASP A 51 -0.42 -0.91 -19.37
CA ASP A 51 0.66 -0.92 -20.36
C ASP A 51 0.94 -2.37 -20.80
N VAL A 52 1.15 -2.59 -22.10
CA VAL A 52 1.66 -3.87 -22.65
C VAL A 52 3.08 -3.64 -23.13
N LEU A 53 4.04 -4.39 -22.56
CA LEU A 53 5.46 -4.23 -22.82
C LEU A 53 5.98 -5.49 -23.51
N ARG A 54 6.66 -5.35 -24.65
CA ARG A 54 7.35 -6.48 -25.28
C ARG A 54 8.82 -6.52 -24.81
N PRO A 55 9.35 -7.67 -24.36
CA PRO A 55 10.78 -7.81 -24.15
C PRO A 55 11.53 -7.61 -25.48
N VAL A 56 12.44 -6.64 -25.53
CA VAL A 56 13.28 -6.38 -26.72
C VAL A 56 14.69 -6.95 -26.60
N GLY A 57 15.10 -7.38 -25.40
CA GLY A 57 16.39 -7.99 -25.13
C GLY A 57 16.46 -8.58 -23.72
N SER A 58 17.28 -9.61 -23.55
CA SER A 58 17.57 -10.21 -22.24
C SER A 58 19.05 -10.58 -22.16
N CYS A 59 19.67 -10.32 -21.01
CA CYS A 59 21.05 -10.67 -20.72
C CYS A 59 21.19 -10.93 -19.22
N ARG A 60 22.12 -11.82 -18.84
CA ARG A 60 22.45 -12.10 -17.44
C ARG A 60 23.79 -11.47 -17.13
N VAL A 61 23.88 -10.79 -15.99
CA VAL A 61 25.11 -10.20 -15.49
C VAL A 61 25.44 -10.81 -14.13
N SER A 62 26.68 -11.26 -13.97
CA SER A 62 27.19 -11.73 -12.69
C SER A 62 27.68 -10.52 -11.89
N VAL A 63 27.04 -10.26 -10.76
CA VAL A 63 27.40 -9.17 -9.85
C VAL A 63 28.39 -9.71 -8.81
N ALA A 64 29.52 -9.02 -8.64
CA ALA A 64 30.49 -9.35 -7.62
C ALA A 64 30.05 -8.80 -6.24
N PRO A 65 30.39 -9.49 -5.13
CA PRO A 65 29.99 -9.07 -3.79
C PRO A 65 30.85 -7.94 -3.19
N GLU A 66 31.88 -7.45 -3.88
CA GLU A 66 32.79 -6.42 -3.35
C GLU A 66 32.70 -5.12 -4.16
N ALA A 67 32.53 -4.00 -3.43
CA ALA A 67 32.58 -2.59 -3.86
C ALA A 67 31.63 -2.14 -5.00
N GLU A 68 31.41 -0.83 -5.06
CA GLU A 68 30.59 -0.19 -6.10
C GLU A 68 31.23 -0.39 -7.48
N GLU A 69 30.58 -1.16 -8.34
CA GLU A 69 31.10 -1.49 -9.67
C GLU A 69 30.13 -1.09 -10.78
N GLU A 70 30.72 -0.61 -11.88
CA GLU A 70 30.02 -0.34 -13.13
C GLU A 70 30.03 -1.60 -14.02
N TYR A 71 28.85 -2.06 -14.40
CA TYR A 71 28.64 -3.22 -15.26
C TYR A 71 28.11 -2.76 -16.61
N SER A 72 28.82 -3.11 -17.69
CA SER A 72 28.34 -2.92 -19.06
C SER A 72 27.58 -4.16 -19.52
N VAL A 73 26.28 -4.02 -19.76
CA VAL A 73 25.39 -5.05 -20.30
C VAL A 73 25.22 -4.86 -21.79
N LEU A 74 25.53 -5.89 -22.56
CA LEU A 74 25.30 -5.93 -24.00
C LEU A 74 24.14 -6.88 -24.30
N PHE A 75 23.20 -6.41 -25.10
CA PHE A 75 22.11 -7.21 -25.62
C PHE A 75 22.42 -7.56 -27.07
N PRO A 76 22.35 -8.85 -27.46
CA PRO A 76 22.55 -9.26 -28.84
C PRO A 76 21.61 -8.49 -29.78
N ALA A 77 22.12 -8.08 -30.93
CA ALA A 77 21.29 -7.55 -32.00
C ALA A 77 20.24 -8.61 -32.41
N VAL A 78 18.98 -8.20 -32.49
CA VAL A 78 17.88 -9.02 -32.99
C VAL A 78 17.28 -8.31 -34.20
N ASP A 79 17.15 -9.04 -35.31
CA ASP A 79 16.43 -8.63 -36.54
C ASP A 79 16.61 -7.16 -36.97
N GLY A 80 17.84 -6.80 -37.36
CA GLY A 80 18.12 -5.49 -37.98
C GLY A 80 18.18 -4.31 -37.00
N MET A 81 18.10 -4.55 -35.69
CA MET A 81 18.42 -3.53 -34.68
C MET A 81 19.91 -3.54 -34.34
N ASP A 82 20.44 -2.35 -34.06
CA ASP A 82 21.79 -2.19 -33.52
C ASP A 82 21.94 -2.89 -32.16
N THR A 83 23.17 -3.28 -31.84
CA THR A 83 23.53 -3.81 -30.51
C THR A 83 23.12 -2.79 -29.45
N MET A 84 22.23 -3.19 -28.54
CA MET A 84 21.85 -2.34 -27.41
C MET A 84 22.85 -2.51 -26.28
N LYS A 85 23.22 -1.39 -25.65
CA LYS A 85 24.10 -1.36 -24.47
C LYS A 85 23.37 -0.69 -23.31
N MET A 86 23.56 -1.22 -22.12
CA MET A 86 23.10 -0.62 -20.86
C MET A 86 24.25 -0.63 -19.86
N GLU A 87 24.44 0.46 -19.14
CA GLU A 87 25.42 0.56 -18.06
C GLU A 87 24.68 0.54 -16.73
N LEU A 88 25.12 -0.30 -15.80
CA LEU A 88 24.55 -0.47 -14.48
C LEU A 88 25.60 -0.12 -13.44
N LEU A 89 25.29 0.80 -12.54
CA LEU A 89 26.07 1.00 -11.33
C LEU A 89 25.43 0.20 -10.21
N VAL A 90 26.12 -0.82 -9.71
CA VAL A 90 25.61 -1.63 -8.60
C VAL A 90 26.33 -1.22 -7.32
N ARG A 91 25.54 -0.85 -6.31
CA ARG A 91 26.02 -0.42 -5.01
C ARG A 91 25.33 -1.21 -3.92
N GLU A 92 26.07 -1.53 -2.86
CA GLU A 92 25.45 -2.01 -1.65
C GLU A 92 24.73 -0.86 -0.94
N MET A 93 23.41 -1.00 -0.75
CA MET A 93 22.62 -0.10 0.11
C MET A 93 21.90 -0.95 1.16
N PRO A 94 22.58 -1.31 2.27
CA PRO A 94 22.01 -2.13 3.35
C PRO A 94 20.70 -1.56 3.93
N THR A 95 20.59 -0.23 3.84
CA THR A 95 19.45 0.59 4.21
C THR A 95 18.18 0.26 3.41
N VAL A 96 18.30 -0.05 2.12
CA VAL A 96 17.16 -0.34 1.23
C VAL A 96 16.77 -1.82 1.23
N THR A 97 17.71 -2.72 1.51
CA THR A 97 17.51 -4.18 1.42
C THR A 97 16.84 -4.80 2.66
N GLY A 98 16.38 -3.98 3.62
CA GLY A 98 15.61 -4.45 4.78
C GLY A 98 16.42 -5.28 5.78
N VAL A 99 17.74 -5.37 5.61
CA VAL A 99 18.66 -6.00 6.55
C VAL A 99 19.37 -4.90 7.34
N SER A 100 18.63 -4.19 8.19
CA SER A 100 19.24 -3.24 9.13
C SER A 100 19.46 -3.91 10.49
N HIS A 101 20.72 -4.25 10.77
CA HIS A 101 21.21 -4.06 12.13
C HIS A 101 21.38 -2.56 12.34
N GLY A 102 20.30 -1.93 12.81
CA GLY A 102 20.31 -0.62 13.46
C GLY A 102 20.86 0.55 12.64
N GLU A 103 20.00 1.18 11.83
CA GLU A 103 19.71 2.63 11.75
C GLU A 103 18.82 2.92 10.52
N PRO A 104 17.92 3.91 10.57
CA PRO A 104 16.87 4.08 9.57
C PRO A 104 17.40 4.65 8.25
N ALA A 105 16.85 4.09 7.19
CA ALA A 105 17.23 4.23 5.81
C ALA A 105 16.21 5.09 5.04
N GLU A 106 16.62 6.24 4.53
CA GLU A 106 15.75 7.06 3.68
C GLU A 106 15.49 6.36 2.33
N VAL A 107 14.22 6.05 2.07
CA VAL A 107 13.74 5.47 0.81
C VAL A 107 13.34 6.59 -0.13
N HIS A 108 14.12 6.88 -1.19
CA HIS A 108 13.67 7.79 -2.24
C HIS A 108 12.80 7.08 -3.29
N GLY A 109 11.51 7.44 -3.33
CA GLY A 109 10.61 7.06 -4.42
C GLY A 109 9.22 7.64 -4.26
N GLY A 110 9.03 8.88 -4.71
CA GLY A 110 7.73 9.55 -4.72
C GLY A 110 7.83 10.92 -4.05
N MET A 111 7.15 11.90 -4.63
CA MET A 111 7.06 13.29 -4.18
C MET A 111 6.44 13.37 -2.78
N ASP A 112 7.21 12.97 -1.77
CA ASP A 112 6.82 12.96 -0.37
C ASP A 112 7.64 14.02 0.33
N ASP A 113 6.93 15.03 0.79
CA ASP A 113 7.39 15.97 1.79
C ASP A 113 8.17 15.21 2.88
N PRO A 114 9.46 15.51 3.13
CA PRO A 114 10.26 14.84 4.16
C PRO A 114 9.57 14.88 5.53
N ASP A 115 8.77 15.92 5.79
CA ASP A 115 7.97 16.05 7.01
C ASP A 115 6.88 14.97 7.12
N ARG A 116 6.30 14.53 6.00
CA ARG A 116 5.29 13.45 6.01
C ARG A 116 5.93 12.08 6.25
N ARG A 117 7.14 11.85 5.76
CA ARG A 117 7.87 10.60 6.01
C ARG A 117 8.35 10.52 7.45
N ALA A 118 8.95 11.59 7.96
CA ALA A 118 9.34 11.71 9.36
C ALA A 118 8.12 11.51 10.29
N ALA A 119 6.99 12.18 9.99
CA ALA A 119 5.76 12.00 10.77
C ALA A 119 5.20 10.57 10.70
N ALA A 120 5.28 9.90 9.54
CA ALA A 120 4.85 8.51 9.41
C ALA A 120 5.76 7.55 10.22
N GLU A 121 7.08 7.74 10.16
CA GLU A 121 8.04 6.96 10.93
C GLU A 121 7.88 7.18 12.43
N ASP A 122 7.71 8.42 12.88
CA ASP A 122 7.46 8.76 14.28
C ASP A 122 6.16 8.15 14.79
N SER A 123 5.10 8.19 13.97
CA SER A 123 3.82 7.57 14.34
C SER A 123 3.92 6.04 14.48
N ALA A 124 4.71 5.39 13.61
CA ALA A 124 4.94 3.95 13.66
C ALA A 124 5.80 3.56 14.87
N ARG A 125 6.86 4.32 15.16
CA ARG A 125 7.72 4.14 16.35
C ARG A 125 6.91 4.32 17.63
N ALA A 126 6.13 5.39 17.72
CA ALA A 126 5.27 5.67 18.87
C ALA A 126 4.25 4.55 19.11
N TYR A 127 3.68 3.97 18.04
CA TYR A 127 2.77 2.84 18.16
C TYR A 127 3.49 1.59 18.67
N ILE A 128 4.64 1.24 18.09
CA ILE A 128 5.44 0.07 18.48
C ILE A 128 5.88 0.17 19.94
N GLU A 129 6.30 1.36 20.38
CA GLU A 129 6.76 1.62 21.75
C GLU A 129 5.59 1.62 22.74
N ARG A 130 4.49 2.31 22.42
CA ARG A 130 3.28 2.35 23.26
C ARG A 130 2.75 0.95 23.59
N TRP A 131 2.77 0.06 22.61
CA TRP A 131 2.29 -1.32 22.78
C TRP A 131 3.42 -2.30 23.12
N ARG A 132 4.66 -1.83 23.25
CA ARG A 132 5.88 -2.62 23.51
C ARG A 132 5.98 -3.84 22.60
N LEU A 133 5.60 -3.69 21.33
CA LEU A 133 5.49 -4.80 20.38
C LEU A 133 6.84 -5.47 20.15
N MET A 134 7.93 -4.71 20.12
CA MET A 134 9.27 -5.25 19.94
C MET A 134 9.73 -6.11 21.12
N ASP A 135 9.41 -5.72 22.36
CA ASP A 135 9.71 -6.53 23.55
C ASP A 135 8.94 -7.85 23.50
N PHE A 136 7.65 -7.78 23.15
CA PHE A 136 6.78 -8.94 23.02
C PHE A 136 7.27 -9.93 21.96
N ILE A 137 7.60 -9.44 20.76
CA ILE A 137 8.10 -10.27 19.66
C ILE A 137 9.44 -10.90 20.06
N ARG A 138 10.35 -10.14 20.67
CA ARG A 138 11.65 -10.62 21.12
C ARG A 138 11.52 -11.75 22.14
N GLU A 139 10.67 -11.59 23.15
CA GLU A 139 10.40 -12.63 24.15
C GLU A 139 9.82 -13.90 23.52
N MET A 140 8.88 -13.74 22.57
CA MET A 140 8.30 -14.88 21.85
C MET A 140 9.35 -15.62 21.02
N LEU A 141 10.22 -14.90 20.31
CA LEU A 141 11.30 -15.49 19.52
C LEU A 141 12.33 -16.21 20.40
N GLN A 142 12.71 -15.61 21.53
CA GLN A 142 13.60 -16.27 22.50
C GLN A 142 12.99 -17.59 23.01
N TYR A 143 11.68 -17.62 23.22
CA TYR A 143 10.98 -18.82 23.67
C TYR A 143 10.96 -19.90 22.57
N ILE A 144 10.76 -19.53 21.31
CA ILE A 144 10.82 -20.47 20.18
C ILE A 144 12.24 -21.02 19.98
N ILE A 145 13.26 -20.16 20.06
CA ILE A 145 14.66 -20.56 19.90
C ILE A 145 15.09 -21.54 21.00
N ARG A 146 14.56 -21.36 22.22
CA ARG A 146 14.81 -22.23 23.36
C ARG A 146 14.08 -23.57 23.25
N GLU A 147 12.78 -23.56 22.97
CA GLU A 147 11.94 -24.75 22.98
C GLU A 147 12.02 -25.55 21.66
N LYS A 148 12.50 -24.93 20.57
CA LYS A 148 12.65 -25.51 19.22
C LYS A 148 11.49 -26.42 18.81
N PRO A 149 10.25 -25.92 18.83
CA PRO A 149 9.07 -26.72 18.49
C PRO A 149 9.13 -27.18 17.03
N GLN A 150 8.54 -28.35 16.76
CA GLN A 150 8.46 -28.90 15.41
C GLN A 150 7.62 -28.03 14.46
N ASP A 151 6.64 -27.30 15.00
CA ASP A 151 5.87 -26.28 14.28
C ASP A 151 5.95 -24.91 15.01
N PRO A 152 6.82 -24.00 14.56
CA PRO A 152 7.01 -22.70 15.20
C PRO A 152 5.81 -21.76 15.02
N TYR A 153 5.06 -21.86 13.91
CA TYR A 153 3.94 -20.96 13.64
C TYR A 153 2.71 -21.31 14.49
N ALA A 154 2.40 -22.61 14.63
CA ALA A 154 1.37 -23.08 15.55
C ALA A 154 1.70 -22.68 17.01
N PHE A 155 2.98 -22.80 17.39
CA PHE A 155 3.47 -22.40 18.70
C PHE A 155 3.33 -20.89 18.96
N MET A 156 3.69 -20.03 18.00
CA MET A 156 3.49 -18.57 18.08
C MET A 156 2.03 -18.20 18.32
N SER A 157 1.11 -18.78 17.54
CA SER A 157 -0.32 -18.49 17.68
C SER A 157 -0.87 -18.88 19.06
N THR A 158 -0.37 -19.97 19.63
CA THR A 158 -0.72 -20.44 20.97
C THR A 158 -0.12 -19.53 22.05
N TYR A 159 1.13 -19.11 21.89
CA TYR A 159 1.81 -18.17 22.79
C TYR A 159 1.07 -16.83 22.87
N MET A 160 0.65 -16.28 21.72
CA MET A 160 -0.15 -15.05 21.65
C MET A 160 -1.49 -15.21 22.39
N ARG A 161 -2.23 -16.31 22.17
CA ARG A 161 -3.51 -16.58 22.85
C ARG A 161 -3.35 -16.74 24.37
N ARG A 162 -2.26 -17.36 24.82
CA ARG A 162 -2.00 -17.57 26.25
C ARG A 162 -1.70 -16.25 26.97
N ARG A 163 -0.95 -15.37 26.32
CA ARG A 163 -0.58 -14.06 26.89
C ARG A 163 -1.77 -13.11 26.99
N THR A 164 -2.61 -13.06 25.96
CA THR A 164 -3.84 -12.24 25.97
C THR A 164 -4.85 -12.73 27.01
N LYS A 165 -4.87 -14.03 27.31
CA LYS A 165 -5.66 -14.62 28.39
C LYS A 165 -5.06 -14.30 29.78
N LYS A 166 -3.74 -14.42 29.94
CA LYS A 166 -3.04 -14.11 31.20
C LYS A 166 -3.11 -12.63 31.60
N GLU A 167 -3.14 -11.71 30.64
CA GLU A 167 -3.39 -10.28 30.93
C GLU A 167 -4.85 -9.98 31.31
N ARG A 168 -5.80 -10.85 30.95
CA ARG A 168 -7.21 -10.72 31.32
C ARG A 168 -7.55 -11.36 32.68
N GLU A 169 -6.71 -12.27 33.19
CA GLU A 169 -7.01 -13.11 34.37
C GLU A 169 -6.19 -12.77 35.63
N SER A 170 -5.28 -11.77 35.62
CA SER A 170 -4.56 -11.34 36.82
C SER A 170 -5.39 -10.37 37.69
N PRO A 171 -5.64 -10.66 38.98
CA PRO A 171 -6.25 -9.71 39.92
C PRO A 171 -5.16 -8.87 40.63
N ALA A 172 -5.34 -7.55 40.59
CA ALA A 172 -4.58 -6.48 41.29
C ALA A 172 -3.15 -6.18 40.81
N GLY A 173 -2.93 -4.95 40.34
CA GLY A 173 -1.60 -4.37 40.11
C GLY A 173 -1.36 -3.69 38.76
N ARG A 174 -2.40 -3.19 38.08
CA ARG A 174 -2.23 -2.00 37.24
C ARG A 174 -3.20 -0.97 37.78
N ASP A 175 -2.67 0.10 38.36
CA ASP A 175 -3.33 1.40 38.25
C ASP A 175 -3.49 1.62 36.74
N LEU A 176 -4.61 1.14 36.21
CA LEU A 176 -5.19 1.84 35.09
C LEU A 176 -5.36 3.27 35.60
N PRO A 177 -4.92 4.32 34.89
CA PRO A 177 -5.67 5.53 34.99
C PRO A 177 -7.10 5.09 34.68
N THR A 178 -7.98 5.15 35.68
CA THR A 178 -9.40 5.28 35.42
C THR A 178 -9.43 6.44 34.45
N VAL A 179 -9.57 6.15 33.17
CA VAL A 179 -10.07 7.13 32.23
C VAL A 179 -11.52 7.29 32.67
N THR A 180 -11.71 8.02 33.77
CA THR A 180 -12.82 8.94 33.84
C THR A 180 -12.77 9.68 32.53
N GLU A 181 -13.92 9.82 31.89
CA GLU A 181 -14.12 10.47 30.60
C GLU A 181 -13.70 11.97 30.59
N ALA A 182 -12.87 12.40 31.55
CA ALA A 182 -12.61 13.77 31.96
C ALA A 182 -11.25 14.34 31.49
N ASP A 183 -10.27 13.54 31.02
CA ASP A 183 -8.94 14.09 30.66
C ASP A 183 -8.52 13.96 29.18
N LEU A 184 -9.37 13.40 28.33
CA LEU A 184 -9.35 13.82 26.93
C LEU A 184 -10.20 15.07 26.87
N ASN A 185 -9.59 16.15 26.41
CA ASN A 185 -10.22 17.45 26.15
C ASN A 185 -11.42 17.25 25.20
N GLN A 186 -12.55 16.74 25.73
CA GLN A 186 -13.75 16.34 25.00
C GLN A 186 -14.30 17.53 24.24
N ASP A 187 -14.13 18.73 24.81
CA ASP A 187 -14.48 19.99 24.18
C ASP A 187 -13.60 20.30 22.97
N SER A 188 -12.32 19.96 22.99
CA SER A 188 -11.43 20.14 21.84
C SER A 188 -11.73 19.15 20.71
N LEU A 189 -12.01 17.88 21.04
CA LEU A 189 -12.40 16.87 20.07
C LEU A 189 -13.81 17.14 19.49
N ARG A 190 -14.78 17.49 20.34
CA ARG A 190 -16.13 17.91 19.93
C ARG A 190 -16.10 19.20 19.11
N ALA A 191 -15.26 20.18 19.47
CA ALA A 191 -15.07 21.38 18.67
C ALA A 191 -14.44 21.08 17.31
N THR A 192 -13.52 20.12 17.23
CA THR A 192 -12.93 19.70 15.96
C THR A 192 -13.94 19.00 15.07
N ILE A 193 -14.71 18.07 15.65
CA ILE A 193 -15.80 17.37 14.94
C ILE A 193 -16.88 18.36 14.50
N ALA A 194 -17.28 19.31 15.35
CA ALA A 194 -18.26 20.34 15.00
C ALA A 194 -17.78 21.24 13.85
N ARG A 195 -16.50 21.63 13.84
CA ARG A 195 -15.90 22.40 12.73
C ARG A 195 -15.85 21.59 11.44
N GLN A 196 -15.54 20.30 11.52
CA GLN A 196 -15.54 19.42 10.35
C GLN A 196 -16.96 19.22 9.80
N ASN A 197 -17.94 19.00 10.66
CA ASN A 197 -19.35 18.87 10.26
C ASN A 197 -19.87 20.17 9.64
N ALA A 198 -19.62 21.33 10.26
CA ALA A 198 -20.04 22.62 9.70
C ALA A 198 -19.40 22.90 8.32
N ARG A 199 -18.16 22.44 8.10
CA ARG A 199 -17.50 22.52 6.80
C ARG A 199 -18.16 21.59 5.77
N LEU A 200 -18.47 20.36 6.17
CA LEU A 200 -19.17 19.40 5.30
C LEU A 200 -20.58 19.88 4.95
N ASP A 201 -21.31 20.47 5.91
CA ASP A 201 -22.64 21.01 5.67
C ASP A 201 -22.61 22.19 4.68
N ALA A 202 -21.65 23.11 4.82
CA ALA A 202 -21.47 24.20 3.87
C ALA A 202 -21.09 23.72 2.46
N GLU A 203 -20.31 22.63 2.36
CA GLU A 203 -19.94 22.02 1.08
C GLU A 203 -21.13 21.27 0.45
N ASN A 204 -21.92 20.58 1.26
CA ASN A 204 -23.16 19.93 0.82
C ASN A 204 -24.18 20.96 0.29
N ASP A 205 -24.35 22.09 0.97
CA ASP A 205 -25.26 23.14 0.52
C ASP A 205 -24.78 23.78 -0.78
N ARG A 206 -23.46 24.02 -0.93
CA ARG A 206 -22.88 24.47 -2.20
C ARG A 206 -23.11 23.48 -3.34
N LEU A 207 -22.94 22.18 -3.08
CA LEU A 207 -23.17 21.14 -4.09
C LEU A 207 -24.65 21.04 -4.47
N ARG A 208 -25.57 21.25 -3.52
CA ARG A 208 -27.01 21.32 -3.81
C ARG A 208 -27.34 22.48 -4.74
N ASP A 209 -26.81 23.67 -4.46
CA ASP A 209 -26.99 24.84 -5.34
C ASP A 209 -26.41 24.59 -6.74
N GLU A 210 -25.28 23.91 -6.84
CA GLU A 210 -24.64 23.57 -8.12
C GLU A 210 -25.43 22.52 -8.90
N ILE A 211 -25.96 21.50 -8.22
CA ILE A 211 -26.89 20.52 -8.80
C ILE A 211 -28.16 21.22 -9.30
N GLU A 212 -28.71 22.16 -8.55
CA GLU A 212 -29.91 22.90 -8.96
C GLU A 212 -29.65 23.80 -10.17
N LYS A 213 -28.48 24.47 -10.22
CA LYS A 213 -28.04 25.22 -11.41
C LYS A 213 -27.84 24.31 -12.63
N LEU A 214 -27.26 23.14 -12.44
CA LEU A 214 -27.09 22.14 -13.49
C LEU A 214 -28.45 21.64 -14.00
N ARG A 215 -29.42 21.41 -13.10
CA ARG A 215 -30.80 21.04 -13.47
C ARG A 215 -31.48 22.12 -14.29
N GLN A 216 -31.40 23.38 -13.86
CA GLN A 216 -31.95 24.52 -14.61
C GLN A 216 -31.27 24.67 -15.98
N PHE A 217 -29.96 24.53 -16.05
CA PHE A 217 -29.22 24.56 -17.32
C PHE A 217 -29.64 23.42 -18.26
N CYS A 218 -29.81 22.20 -17.74
CA CYS A 218 -30.29 21.07 -18.53
C CYS A 218 -31.72 21.30 -19.05
N GLU A 219 -32.61 21.86 -18.21
CA GLU A 219 -33.98 22.20 -18.59
C GLU A 219 -34.01 23.27 -19.70
N GLU A 220 -33.22 24.34 -19.58
CA GLU A 220 -33.08 25.38 -20.62
C GLU A 220 -32.52 24.83 -21.95
N LYS A 221 -31.67 23.80 -21.88
CA LYS A 221 -31.06 23.16 -23.05
C LYS A 221 -31.86 21.98 -23.60
N GLY A 222 -32.99 21.63 -22.99
CA GLY A 222 -33.80 20.47 -23.39
C GLY A 222 -33.09 19.12 -23.20
N LEU A 223 -32.15 19.04 -22.25
CA LEU A 223 -31.43 17.83 -21.89
C LEU A 223 -32.24 17.04 -20.84
N PRO A 224 -32.19 15.69 -20.88
CA PRO A 224 -32.93 14.86 -19.93
C PRO A 224 -32.45 15.10 -18.47
N PRO A 225 -33.35 15.01 -17.48
CA PRO A 225 -33.00 15.20 -16.07
C PRO A 225 -32.03 14.12 -15.59
N VAL A 226 -31.06 14.50 -14.77
CA VAL A 226 -29.94 13.65 -14.30
C VAL A 226 -30.36 12.65 -13.20
N ASP A 227 -31.66 12.48 -12.95
CA ASP A 227 -32.19 11.78 -11.78
C ASP A 227 -32.74 10.37 -12.05
N GLU A 228 -32.69 9.82 -13.27
CA GLU A 228 -33.13 8.45 -13.48
C GLU A 228 -32.05 7.44 -13.03
N PRO A 229 -32.30 6.62 -11.99
CA PRO A 229 -31.50 5.42 -11.80
C PRO A 229 -31.69 4.56 -13.05
N LEU A 230 -30.59 4.25 -13.74
CA LEU A 230 -30.57 3.33 -14.88
C LEU A 230 -31.19 2.00 -14.45
N ASP A 231 -32.47 1.80 -14.77
CA ASP A 231 -33.19 0.57 -14.52
C ASP A 231 -32.69 -0.49 -15.51
N LEU A 232 -31.63 -1.19 -15.10
CA LEU A 232 -31.06 -2.32 -15.83
C LEU A 232 -31.92 -3.57 -15.62
N THR A 233 -33.20 -3.52 -16.00
CA THR A 233 -33.99 -4.73 -16.22
C THR A 233 -33.76 -5.21 -17.64
N ILE A 234 -32.85 -6.18 -17.77
CA ILE A 234 -32.61 -6.95 -18.99
C ILE A 234 -33.82 -7.89 -19.18
N SER A 235 -34.49 -7.81 -20.34
CA SER A 235 -35.32 -8.88 -20.91
C SER A 235 -34.68 -9.35 -22.22
#